data_AF-A0A0Q7AAY8-F1
#
_entry.id   AF-A0A0Q7AAY8-F1
#
_cell.length_a   1.000
_cell.length_b   1.000
_cell.length_c   1.000
_cell.angle_alpha   90.00
_cell.angle_beta   90.00
_cell.angle_gamma   90.00
#
_symmetry.space_group_name_H-M   'P 1'
#
loop_
_entity.id
_entity.type
_entity.pdbx_description
1 polymer ?
#
loop_
_entity_poly.entity_id
_entity_poly.type
_entity_poly.pdbx_seq_one_letter_code
_entity_poly.pdbx_strand_id
1 'polypeptide(L)'
;MLQRNGDVEVAYGLAGKLWKADYGQVVVADDEAFELFNEPGNVKLVISFSCQLLRPGLTRVTTQTRVHCLDADALRSFTSYWYLIRPVSGLIRRRMLRAIARRCAAGALKKSEHE
;
A
#
# COMPACT_ATOMS: atom_id res chain seq x y z
N MET A 1 -5.76 4.57 -7.94
CA MET A 1 -4.29 4.53 -7.94
C MET A 1 -3.83 5.98 -7.85
N LEU A 2 -2.91 6.33 -6.95
CA LEU A 2 -2.50 7.73 -6.77
C LEU A 2 -1.34 8.11 -7.67
N GLN A 3 -0.35 7.23 -7.79
CA GLN A 3 0.86 7.54 -8.53
C GLN A 3 1.44 6.28 -9.15
N ARG A 4 2.04 6.42 -10.33
CA ARG A 4 2.92 5.41 -10.93
C ARG A 4 4.12 6.11 -11.53
N ASN A 5 5.31 5.64 -11.17
CA ASN A 5 6.57 6.07 -11.76
C ASN A 5 7.18 4.88 -12.51
N GLY A 6 6.88 4.80 -13.81
CA GLY A 6 7.33 3.71 -14.69
C GLY A 6 7.12 2.32 -14.08
N ASP A 7 8.22 1.58 -13.99
CA ASP A 7 8.30 0.25 -13.36
C ASP A 7 9.02 0.27 -12.00
N VAL A 8 9.36 1.46 -11.49
CA VAL A 8 10.12 1.62 -10.24
C VAL A 8 9.24 1.86 -9.04
N GLU A 9 8.06 2.48 -9.20
CA GLU A 9 7.15 2.71 -8.08
C GLU A 9 5.68 2.78 -8.51
N VAL A 10 4.80 2.27 -7.65
CA VAL A 10 3.36 2.51 -7.71
C VAL A 10 2.81 2.76 -6.31
N ALA A 11 1.88 3.71 -6.19
CA ALA A 11 1.22 4.07 -4.94
C ALA A 11 -0.30 4.06 -5.07
N TYR A 12 -0.95 3.54 -4.04
CA TYR A 12 -2.41 3.45 -3.90
C TYR A 12 -2.84 4.21 -2.66
N GLY A 13 -3.93 4.97 -2.78
CA GLY A 13 -4.48 5.82 -1.74
C GLY A 13 -5.88 5.39 -1.35
N LEU A 14 -6.18 5.52 -0.06
CA LEU A 14 -7.50 5.33 0.52
C LEU A 14 -7.72 6.40 1.59
N ALA A 15 -8.94 6.91 1.73
CA ALA A 15 -9.31 7.85 2.78
C ALA A 15 -10.57 7.37 3.51
N GLY A 16 -10.70 7.67 4.80
CA GLY A 16 -11.90 7.34 5.57
C GLY A 16 -11.61 6.90 7.00
N LYS A 17 -12.57 6.18 7.60
CA LYS A 17 -12.49 5.68 8.99
C LYS A 17 -12.17 4.19 9.02
N LEU A 18 -10.93 3.85 8.66
CA LEU A 18 -10.49 2.47 8.41
C LEU A 18 -10.65 1.48 9.58
N TRP A 19 -10.94 1.98 10.79
CA TRP A 19 -11.23 1.20 11.99
C TRP A 19 -12.71 0.81 12.13
N LYS A 20 -13.61 1.38 11.32
CA LYS A 20 -15.02 0.97 11.30
C LYS A 20 -15.20 -0.30 10.49
N ALA A 21 -16.25 -1.07 10.80
CA ALA A 21 -16.57 -2.32 10.10
C ALA A 21 -16.93 -2.11 8.62
N ASP A 22 -17.55 -0.97 8.30
CA ASP A 22 -17.84 -0.50 6.93
C ASP A 22 -16.66 0.26 6.30
N TYR A 23 -15.51 0.30 6.98
CA TYR A 23 -14.31 1.08 6.66
C TYR A 23 -14.50 2.60 6.60
N GLY A 24 -15.73 3.09 6.74
CA GLY A 24 -16.12 4.49 6.53
C GLY A 24 -15.39 5.11 5.33
N GLN A 25 -15.22 4.33 4.26
CA GLN A 25 -14.32 4.70 3.18
C GLN A 25 -14.93 5.84 2.36
N VAL A 26 -14.16 6.90 2.17
CA VAL A 26 -14.53 8.02 1.33
C VAL A 26 -14.12 7.71 -0.10
N VAL A 27 -15.03 7.99 -1.04
CA VAL A 27 -14.72 7.90 -2.47
C VAL A 27 -13.80 9.07 -2.82
N VAL A 28 -12.59 8.74 -3.23
CA VAL A 28 -11.61 9.71 -3.70
C VAL A 28 -11.38 9.44 -5.18
N ALA A 29 -11.73 10.41 -6.03
CA ALA A 29 -11.76 10.25 -7.47
C ALA A 29 -10.35 10.11 -8.08
N ASP A 30 -9.44 10.97 -7.64
CA ASP A 30 -8.09 11.13 -8.18
C ASP A 30 -7.08 11.55 -7.10
N ASP A 31 -5.85 11.81 -7.53
CA ASP A 31 -4.75 12.26 -6.68
C ASP A 31 -4.97 13.66 -6.11
N GLU A 32 -5.51 14.59 -6.89
CA GLU A 32 -5.85 15.94 -6.42
C GLU A 32 -6.92 15.92 -5.32
N ALA A 33 -8.01 15.16 -5.52
CA ALA A 33 -9.04 14.96 -4.50
C ALA A 33 -8.47 14.29 -3.24
N PHE A 34 -7.51 13.37 -3.40
CA PHE A 34 -6.82 12.76 -2.27
C PHE A 34 -5.99 13.77 -1.49
N GLU A 35 -5.29 14.66 -2.18
CA GLU A 35 -4.47 15.69 -1.57
C GLU A 35 -5.33 16.70 -0.80
N LEU A 36 -6.44 17.16 -1.40
CA LEU A 36 -7.34 18.14 -0.80
C LEU A 36 -8.23 17.59 0.33
N PHE A 37 -8.44 16.26 0.40
CA PHE A 37 -9.27 15.66 1.43
C PHE A 37 -8.77 16.01 2.84
N ASN A 38 -9.61 16.64 3.68
CA ASN A 38 -9.21 17.05 5.03
C ASN A 38 -10.36 16.95 6.04
N GLU A 39 -11.28 16.00 5.85
CA GLU A 39 -12.43 15.84 6.73
C GLU A 39 -12.01 15.33 8.13
N PRO A 40 -12.32 16.05 9.21
CA PRO A 40 -12.01 15.63 10.57
C PRO A 40 -12.55 14.24 10.92
N GLY A 41 -11.82 13.53 11.77
CA GLY A 41 -12.11 12.18 12.23
C GLY A 41 -11.82 11.10 11.21
N ASN A 42 -11.12 11.40 10.11
CA ASN A 42 -10.68 10.44 9.09
C ASN A 42 -9.15 10.29 9.05
N VAL A 43 -8.70 9.25 8.35
CA VAL A 43 -7.30 9.04 7.99
C VAL A 43 -7.12 9.01 6.48
N LYS A 44 -5.94 9.41 6.02
CA LYS A 44 -5.40 9.07 4.70
C LYS A 44 -4.44 7.90 4.84
N LEU A 45 -4.54 6.93 3.95
CA LEU A 45 -3.66 5.77 3.88
C LEU A 45 -3.04 5.70 2.50
N VAL A 46 -1.72 5.53 2.45
CA VAL A 46 -0.99 5.24 1.21
C VAL A 46 -0.27 3.92 1.36
N ILE A 47 -0.45 3.03 0.37
CA ILE A 47 0.36 1.83 0.22
C ILE A 47 1.19 2.00 -1.06
N SER A 48 2.51 2.01 -0.95
CA SER A 48 3.40 2.03 -2.10
C SER A 48 4.20 0.74 -2.23
N PHE A 49 4.55 0.42 -3.47
CA PHE A 49 5.49 -0.64 -3.85
C PHE A 49 6.61 0.00 -4.66
N SER A 50 7.86 -0.24 -4.24
CA SER A 50 9.03 0.21 -4.97
C SER A 50 9.92 -0.95 -5.39
N CYS A 51 10.46 -0.86 -6.60
CA CYS A 51 11.35 -1.82 -7.20
C CYS A 51 12.74 -1.20 -7.32
N GLN A 52 13.74 -1.83 -6.68
CA GLN A 52 15.13 -1.42 -6.76
C GLN A 52 15.96 -2.55 -7.37
N LEU A 53 16.57 -2.30 -8.53
CA LEU A 53 17.54 -3.22 -9.12
C LEU A 53 18.80 -3.24 -8.24
N LEU A 54 19.15 -4.41 -7.70
CA LEU A 54 20.37 -4.56 -6.89
C LEU A 54 21.57 -5.01 -7.75
N ARG A 55 21.30 -5.87 -8.74
CA ARG A 55 22.24 -6.38 -9.75
C ARG A 55 21.45 -7.07 -10.86
N PRO A 56 22.06 -7.41 -12.01
CA PRO A 56 21.37 -8.14 -13.08
C PRO A 56 20.67 -9.39 -12.55
N GLY A 57 19.38 -9.53 -12.88
CA GLY A 57 18.54 -10.65 -12.42
C GLY A 57 18.08 -10.59 -10.96
N LEU A 58 18.42 -9.55 -10.19
CA LEU A 58 17.99 -9.41 -8.78
C LEU A 58 17.40 -8.02 -8.49
N THR A 59 16.09 -8.00 -8.26
CA THR A 59 15.34 -6.81 -7.87
C THR A 59 14.79 -6.96 -6.45
N ARG A 60 15.00 -5.94 -5.62
CA ARG A 60 14.34 -5.81 -4.33
C ARG A 60 13.01 -5.11 -4.50
N VAL A 61 11.93 -5.76 -4.05
CA VAL A 61 10.61 -5.14 -3.96
C VAL A 61 10.33 -4.80 -2.51
N THR A 62 10.06 -3.52 -2.25
CA THR A 62 9.70 -3.01 -0.93
C THR A 62 8.24 -2.55 -0.96
N THR A 63 7.52 -2.74 0.14
CA THR A 63 6.18 -2.19 0.32
C THR A 63 6.11 -1.38 1.60
N GLN A 64 5.54 -0.18 1.50
CA GLN A 64 5.41 0.75 2.61
C GLN A 64 3.96 1.18 2.75
N THR A 65 3.46 1.12 3.99
CA THR A 65 2.15 1.63 4.36
C THR A 65 2.34 2.87 5.21
N ARG A 66 1.80 4.00 4.77
CA ARG A 66 1.83 5.29 5.47
C ARG A 66 0.39 5.65 5.84
N VAL A 67 0.16 6.06 7.07
CA VAL A 67 -1.15 6.50 7.56
C VAL A 67 -0.97 7.92 8.10
N HIS A 68 -1.80 8.83 7.63
CA HIS A 68 -1.90 10.19 8.16
C HIS A 68 -3.26 10.36 8.82
N CYS A 69 -3.26 10.62 10.13
CA CYS A 69 -4.47 10.92 10.89
C CYS A 69 -4.73 12.43 10.81
N LEU A 70 -5.92 12.83 10.37
CA LEU A 70 -6.23 14.24 10.11
C LEU A 70 -6.45 15.04 11.39
N ASP A 71 -6.75 14.37 12.51
CA ASP A 71 -6.83 14.98 13.83
C ASP A 71 -6.49 13.99 14.96
N ALA A 72 -6.51 14.49 16.19
CA ALA A 72 -6.23 13.72 17.39
C ALA A 72 -7.26 12.60 17.65
N ASP A 73 -8.50 12.76 17.19
CA ASP A 73 -9.59 11.82 17.45
C ASP A 73 -9.47 10.59 16.53
N ALA A 74 -9.14 10.84 15.26
CA ALA A 74 -8.72 9.84 14.30
C ALA A 74 -7.48 9.09 14.79
N LEU A 75 -6.48 9.81 15.34
CA LEU A 75 -5.28 9.18 15.87
C LEU A 75 -5.58 8.22 17.02
N ARG A 76 -6.40 8.63 18.00
CA ARG A 76 -6.79 7.77 19.13
C ARG A 76 -7.53 6.52 18.65
N SER A 77 -8.51 6.70 17.77
CA SER A 77 -9.31 5.60 17.22
C SER A 77 -8.47 4.63 16.39
N PHE A 78 -7.63 5.17 15.51
CA PHE A 78 -6.77 4.39 14.64
C PHE A 78 -5.67 3.66 15.41
N THR A 79 -5.10 4.26 16.47
CA THR A 79 -4.03 3.64 17.25
C THR A 79 -4.48 2.33 17.90
N SER A 80 -5.63 2.33 18.59
CA SER A 80 -6.16 1.11 19.22
C SER A 80 -6.47 0.03 18.19
N TYR A 81 -7.08 0.41 17.06
CA TYR A 81 -7.34 -0.49 15.95
C TYR A 81 -6.04 -1.05 15.35
N TRP A 82 -5.02 -0.21 15.16
CA TRP A 82 -3.75 -0.59 14.57
C TRP A 82 -3.03 -1.67 15.39
N TYR A 83 -3.01 -1.55 16.72
CA TYR A 83 -2.41 -2.57 17.58
C TYR A 83 -3.08 -3.94 17.43
N LEU A 84 -4.39 -3.97 17.19
CA LEU A 84 -5.14 -5.20 16.97
C LEU A 84 -4.78 -5.85 15.62
N ILE A 85 -4.71 -5.07 14.54
CA ILE A 85 -4.56 -5.60 13.18
C ILE A 85 -3.10 -5.78 12.72
N ARG A 86 -2.15 -5.04 13.31
CA ARG A 86 -0.73 -5.03 12.92
C ARG A 86 -0.11 -6.42 12.69
N PRO A 87 -0.28 -7.44 13.57
CA PRO A 87 0.35 -8.74 13.35
C PRO A 87 -0.17 -9.44 12.09
N VAL A 88 -1.49 -9.42 11.88
CA VAL A 88 -2.14 -10.03 10.72
C VAL A 88 -1.77 -9.28 9.44
N SER A 89 -1.84 -7.94 9.46
CA SER A 89 -1.43 -7.08 8.35
C SER A 89 0.02 -7.32 7.93
N GLY A 90 0.93 -7.54 8.89
CA GLY A 90 2.32 -7.91 8.61
C GLY A 90 2.48 -9.27 7.95
N LEU A 91 1.65 -10.26 8.31
CA LEU A 91 1.66 -11.58 7.66
C LEU A 91 1.14 -11.50 6.22
N ILE A 92 0.03 -10.80 6.00
CA ILE A 92 -0.56 -10.60 4.66
C ILE A 92 0.45 -9.92 3.74
N ARG A 93 1.09 -8.83 4.19
CA ARG A 93 2.09 -8.10 3.40
C ARG A 93 3.29 -8.97 3.03
N ARG A 94 3.77 -9.80 3.95
CA ARG A 94 4.84 -10.79 3.66
C ARG A 94 4.38 -11.84 2.64
N ARG A 95 3.14 -12.34 2.74
CA ARG A 95 2.58 -13.29 1.76
C ARG A 95 2.45 -12.65 0.37
N MET A 96 2.01 -11.40 0.30
CA MET A 96 1.91 -10.64 -0.94
C MET A 96 3.28 -10.49 -1.62
N LEU A 97 4.32 -10.04 -0.90
CA LEU A 97 5.67 -9.93 -1.45
C LEU A 97 6.23 -11.27 -1.94
N ARG A 98 6.01 -12.37 -1.20
CA ARG A 98 6.41 -13.71 -1.66
C ARG A 98 5.66 -14.13 -2.92
N ALA A 99 4.39 -13.80 -3.02
CA ALA A 99 3.58 -14.11 -4.19
C ALA A 99 4.01 -13.31 -5.42
N ILE A 100 4.43 -12.05 -5.25
CA ILE A 100 5.07 -11.23 -6.30
C ILE A 100 6.36 -11.91 -6.75
N ALA A 101 7.26 -12.23 -5.81
CA ALA A 101 8.54 -12.86 -6.12
C ALA A 101 8.38 -14.18 -6.91
N ARG A 102 7.43 -15.04 -6.51
CA ARG A 102 7.13 -16.29 -7.21
C ARG A 102 6.65 -16.06 -8.64
N ARG A 103 5.76 -15.08 -8.85
CA ARG A 103 5.23 -14.75 -10.19
C ARG A 103 6.33 -14.19 -11.10
N CYS A 104 7.20 -13.34 -10.58
CA CYS A 104 8.34 -12.82 -11.33
C CYS A 104 9.33 -13.93 -11.71
N ALA A 105 9.64 -14.85 -10.80
CA ALA A 105 10.51 -15.99 -11.08
C ALA A 105 9.92 -16.92 -12.17
N ALA A 106 8.62 -17.22 -12.09
CA ALA A 106 7.94 -18.02 -13.11
C ALA A 106 7.87 -17.32 -14.47
N GLY A 107 7.70 -15.99 -14.49
CA GLY A 107 7.72 -15.19 -15.71
C GLY A 107 9.10 -15.09 -16.35
N ALA A 108 10.17 -15.04 -15.54
CA ALA A 108 11.54 -15.03 -16.02
C ALA A 108 11.91 -16.34 -16.73
N LEU A 109 11.48 -17.49 -16.18
CA LEU A 109 11.70 -18.81 -16.81
C LEU A 109 11.01 -18.92 -18.18
N LYS A 110 9.79 -18.39 -18.31
CA LYS A 110 9.09 -18.37 -19.60
C LYS A 110 9.76 -17.45 -20.64
N LYS A 111 10.41 -16.38 -20.18
CA LYS A 111 11.11 -15.45 -21.08
C LYS A 111 12.39 -16.08 -21.65
N SER A 112 13.12 -16.88 -20.85
CA SER A 112 14.30 -17.62 -21.31
C SER A 112 14.01 -18.82 -22.22
N GLU A 113 12.77 -19.31 -22.27
CA GLU A 113 12.37 -20.40 -23.17
C GLU A 113 11.93 -19.88 -24.56
N HIS A 114 11.82 -18.56 -24.74
CA HIS A 114 11.36 -17.92 -25.97
C HIS A 114 12.37 -16.89 -26.54
N GLU A 115 13.56 -16.77 -25.94
CA GLU A 115 14.76 -16.14 -26.50
C GLU A 115 15.77 -17.22 -26.89
#